data_AF-A0A925H797-F1
#
_entry.id   AF-A0A925H797-F1
#
_cell.length_a   1.000
_cell.length_b   1.000
_cell.length_c   1.000
_cell.angle_alpha   90.00
_cell.angle_beta   90.00
_cell.angle_gamma   90.00
#
_symmetry.space_group_name_H-M   'P 1'
#
loop_
_entity.id
_entity.type
_entity.pdbx_description
1 polymer ?
#
loop_
_entity_poly.entity_id
_entity_poly.type
_entity_poly.pdbx_seq_one_letter_code
_entity_poly.pdbx_strand_id
1 'polypeptide(L)'
;VLDWEMATVGDPLMDLGTTLGYWVDAGDPPEWKRLGFGLTALPGNLTRRELVERYASASGGDVGDMVFYYAYGLLKIAGIVQQIYYRYRQGLTRDARFADLGLLVAACGRAAGRAIEKKRIDDLG
;
A
#
# COMPACT_ATOMS: atom_id res chain seq x y z
N VAL A 1 -13.75 3.28 13.66
CA VAL A 1 -12.39 2.71 13.59
C VAL A 1 -12.38 1.42 14.40
N LEU A 2 -12.00 0.30 13.80
CA LEU A 2 -11.97 -1.05 14.40
C LEU A 2 -10.53 -1.62 14.35
N ASP A 3 -10.29 -2.83 14.88
CA ASP A 3 -9.01 -3.58 14.80
C ASP A 3 -7.76 -2.83 15.31
N TRP A 4 -7.78 -2.47 16.60
CA TRP A 4 -6.71 -1.71 17.26
C TRP A 4 -5.49 -2.54 17.71
N GLU A 5 -5.37 -3.80 17.28
CA GLU A 5 -4.34 -4.72 17.77
C GLU A 5 -2.89 -4.32 17.40
N MET A 6 -2.72 -3.50 16.36
CA MET A 6 -1.42 -2.95 15.94
C MET A 6 -1.22 -1.48 16.32
N ALA A 7 -2.16 -0.88 17.07
CA ALA A 7 -2.09 0.54 17.41
C ALA A 7 -0.94 0.82 18.39
N THR A 8 -0.20 1.90 18.13
CA THR A 8 0.90 2.36 18.98
C THR A 8 1.12 3.86 18.80
N VAL A 9 1.98 4.46 19.62
CA VAL A 9 2.42 5.85 19.45
C VAL A 9 3.56 5.87 18.42
N GLY A 10 3.44 6.72 17.39
CA GLY A 10 4.44 6.83 16.32
C GLY A 10 4.23 8.06 15.44
N ASP A 11 5.04 8.15 14.38
CA ASP A 11 4.92 9.18 13.35
C ASP A 11 3.60 8.98 12.55
N PRO A 12 2.69 9.98 12.50
CA PRO A 12 1.41 9.86 11.81
C PRO A 12 1.54 9.58 10.30
N LEU A 13 2.64 10.02 9.67
CA LEU A 13 2.86 9.82 8.24
C LEU A 13 3.18 8.35 7.90
N MET A 14 3.58 7.53 8.89
CA MET A 14 3.73 6.08 8.70
C MET A 14 2.38 5.40 8.46
N ASP A 15 1.32 5.87 9.14
CA ASP A 15 -0.04 5.38 8.94
C ASP A 15 -0.63 5.90 7.63
N LEU A 16 -0.37 7.17 7.28
CA LEU A 16 -0.75 7.70 5.96
C LEU A 16 -0.04 6.94 4.83
N GLY A 17 1.26 6.70 4.94
CA GLY A 17 2.04 5.91 3.98
C GLY A 17 1.52 4.48 3.83
N THR A 18 1.16 3.83 4.95
CA THR A 18 0.51 2.51 4.92
C THR A 18 -0.85 2.56 4.22
N THR A 19 -1.65 3.60 4.50
CA THR A 19 -2.95 3.83 3.84
C THR A 19 -2.79 3.96 2.34
N LEU A 20 -1.81 4.75 1.89
CA LEU A 20 -1.48 4.90 0.47
C LEU A 20 -1.01 3.60 -0.17
N GLY A 21 -0.31 2.74 0.58
CA GLY A 21 0.07 1.40 0.12
C GLY A 21 -1.12 0.48 -0.20
N TYR A 22 -2.25 0.68 0.47
CA TYR A 22 -3.52 0.00 0.16
C TYR A 22 -4.35 0.70 -0.92
N TRP A 23 -4.02 1.97 -1.22
CA TRP A 23 -4.77 2.80 -2.14
C TRP A 23 -4.30 2.57 -3.57
N VAL A 24 -5.16 1.95 -4.38
CA VAL A 24 -4.90 1.66 -5.80
C VAL A 24 -5.52 2.76 -6.66
N ASP A 25 -4.72 3.34 -7.55
CA ASP A 25 -5.19 4.32 -8.55
C ASP A 25 -5.64 3.63 -9.84
N ALA A 26 -6.47 4.32 -10.63
CA ALA A 26 -6.96 3.81 -11.92
C ALA A 26 -5.82 3.42 -12.90
N GLY A 27 -4.71 4.17 -12.87
CA GLY A 27 -3.53 3.96 -13.70
C GLY A 27 -2.56 2.89 -13.21
N ASP A 28 -2.78 2.29 -12.04
CA ASP A 28 -1.86 1.28 -11.51
C ASP A 28 -1.90 -0.03 -12.34
N PRO A 29 -0.76 -0.75 -12.41
CA PRO A 29 -0.66 -1.98 -13.19
C PRO A 29 -1.69 -3.04 -12.80
N PRO A 30 -2.12 -3.91 -13.74
CA PRO A 30 -3.18 -4.91 -13.50
C PRO A 30 -2.94 -5.86 -12.32
N GLU A 31 -1.68 -6.08 -11.93
CA GLU A 31 -1.30 -6.89 -10.76
C GLU A 31 -1.90 -6.39 -9.44
N TRP A 32 -2.12 -5.08 -9.30
CA TRP A 32 -2.78 -4.49 -8.13
C TRP A 32 -4.28 -4.76 -8.09
N LYS A 33 -4.91 -4.87 -9.27
CA LYS A 33 -6.34 -5.12 -9.42
C LYS A 33 -6.70 -6.60 -9.25
N ARG A 34 -5.78 -7.50 -9.62
CA ARG A 34 -5.98 -8.97 -9.60
C ARG A 34 -6.23 -9.58 -8.22
N LEU A 35 -5.84 -8.91 -7.15
CA LEU A 35 -5.92 -9.44 -5.79
C LEU A 35 -7.05 -8.82 -4.94
N GLY A 36 -8.00 -8.13 -5.59
CA GLY A 36 -9.16 -7.55 -4.92
C GLY A 36 -8.92 -6.19 -4.27
N PHE A 37 -7.73 -5.60 -4.42
CA PHE A 37 -7.39 -4.28 -3.87
C PHE A 37 -7.83 -3.09 -4.76
N GLY A 38 -8.52 -3.35 -5.88
CA GLY A 38 -8.84 -2.33 -6.88
C GLY A 38 -10.09 -1.47 -6.63
N LEU A 39 -10.74 -1.55 -5.46
CA LEU A 39 -11.99 -0.81 -5.21
C LEU A 39 -11.79 0.72 -5.25
N THR A 40 -10.66 1.20 -4.74
CA THR A 40 -10.30 2.63 -4.74
C THR A 40 -9.95 3.14 -6.14
N ALA A 41 -9.73 2.24 -7.12
CA ALA A 41 -9.47 2.62 -8.51
C ALA A 41 -10.76 2.90 -9.30
N LEU A 42 -11.94 2.67 -8.70
CA LEU A 42 -13.23 2.97 -9.33
C LEU A 42 -13.48 4.48 -9.39
N PRO A 43 -14.20 4.97 -10.42
CA PRO A 43 -14.54 6.39 -10.55
C PRO A 43 -15.24 6.96 -9.31
N GLY A 44 -14.87 8.18 -8.92
CA GLY A 44 -15.42 8.89 -7.75
C GLY A 44 -14.59 8.76 -6.48
N ASN A 45 -13.58 7.89 -6.46
CA ASN A 45 -12.58 7.87 -5.40
C ASN A 45 -11.47 8.90 -5.66
N LEU A 46 -10.80 9.31 -4.58
CA LEU A 46 -9.60 10.13 -4.66
C LEU A 46 -8.44 9.33 -5.23
N THR A 47 -7.55 10.00 -5.95
CA THR A 47 -6.20 9.51 -6.22
C THR A 47 -5.34 9.55 -4.95
N ARG A 48 -4.22 8.81 -4.93
CA ARG A 48 -3.23 8.92 -3.83
C ARG A 48 -2.80 10.36 -3.56
N ARG A 49 -2.58 11.16 -4.61
CA ARG A 49 -2.17 12.56 -4.47
C ARG A 49 -3.26 13.43 -3.85
N GLU A 50 -4.50 13.31 -4.33
CA GLU A 50 -5.64 14.04 -3.76
C GLU A 50 -5.91 13.63 -2.30
N LEU A 51 -5.67 12.36 -1.96
CA LEU A 51 -5.77 11.88 -0.58
C LEU A 51 -4.72 12.54 0.32
N VAL A 52 -3.47 12.66 -0.14
CA VAL A 52 -2.40 13.38 0.56
C VAL A 52 -2.74 14.86 0.73
N GLU A 53 -3.19 15.53 -0.34
CA GLU A 53 -3.58 16.95 -0.30
C GLU A 53 -4.71 17.19 0.71
N ARG A 54 -5.71 16.31 0.73
CA ARG A 54 -6.83 16.35 1.69
C ARG A 54 -6.34 16.14 3.12
N TYR A 55 -5.44 15.18 3.35
CA TYR A 55 -4.85 14.94 4.66
C TYR A 55 -4.04 16.16 5.13
N ALA A 56 -3.17 16.71 4.28
CA ALA A 56 -2.35 17.88 4.59
C ALA A 56 -3.23 19.08 4.99
N SER A 57 -4.28 19.34 4.22
CA SER A 57 -5.23 20.43 4.48
C SER A 57 -5.93 20.30 5.84
N ALA A 58 -6.24 19.06 6.27
CA ALA A 58 -6.91 18.78 7.53
C ALA A 58 -5.96 18.73 8.74
N SER A 59 -4.67 18.44 8.53
CA SER A 59 -3.68 18.17 9.59
C SER A 59 -2.72 19.32 9.89
N GLY A 60 -2.71 20.40 9.08
CA GLY A 60 -1.87 21.58 9.29
C GLY A 60 -0.83 21.85 8.21
N GLY A 61 -0.90 21.18 7.06
CA GLY A 61 -0.29 21.59 5.80
C GLY A 61 1.05 20.96 5.42
N ASP A 62 1.82 20.43 6.37
CA ASP A 62 3.09 19.77 6.08
C ASP A 62 2.99 18.24 6.19
N VAL A 63 3.33 17.55 5.09
CA VAL A 63 3.34 16.09 4.97
C VAL A 63 4.71 15.55 4.52
N GLY A 64 5.74 16.41 4.46
CA GLY A 64 7.11 16.00 4.15
C GLY A 64 7.28 15.22 2.83
N ASP A 65 8.31 14.36 2.77
CA ASP A 65 8.57 13.50 1.62
C ASP A 65 7.71 12.23 1.65
N MET A 66 6.54 12.32 1.00
CA MET A 66 5.61 11.19 0.91
C MET A 66 6.14 9.99 0.13
N VAL A 67 7.21 10.11 -0.66
CA VAL A 67 7.80 8.96 -1.38
C VAL A 67 8.38 7.97 -0.38
N PHE A 68 9.07 8.46 0.66
CA PHE A 68 9.60 7.63 1.72
C PHE A 68 8.48 6.87 2.46
N TYR A 69 7.45 7.59 2.90
CA TYR A 69 6.35 7.00 3.66
C TYR A 69 5.53 6.00 2.81
N TYR A 70 5.32 6.30 1.53
CA TYR A 70 4.67 5.36 0.61
C TYR A 70 5.51 4.10 0.39
N ALA A 71 6.81 4.23 0.15
CA ALA A 71 7.71 3.08 0.00
C ALA A 71 7.77 2.23 1.29
N TYR A 72 7.78 2.88 2.46
CA TYR A 72 7.67 2.19 3.75
C TYR A 72 6.34 1.44 3.88
N GLY A 73 5.21 2.06 3.54
CA GLY A 73 3.89 1.43 3.56
C GLY A 73 3.84 0.17 2.69
N LEU A 74 4.39 0.25 1.47
CA LEU A 74 4.53 -0.90 0.58
C LEU A 74 5.41 -2.00 1.16
N LEU A 75 6.55 -1.65 1.79
CA LEU A 75 7.42 -2.61 2.46
C LEU A 75 6.72 -3.32 3.63
N LYS A 76 5.98 -2.56 4.45
CA LYS A 76 5.19 -3.09 5.58
C LYS A 76 4.14 -4.08 5.08
N ILE A 77 3.38 -3.72 4.04
CA ILE A 77 2.40 -4.60 3.40
C ILE A 77 3.09 -5.85 2.84
N ALA A 78 4.19 -5.69 2.12
CA ALA A 78 4.97 -6.81 1.59
C ALA A 78 5.41 -7.78 2.70
N GLY A 79 5.87 -7.26 3.85
CA GLY A 79 6.24 -8.06 5.02
C GLY A 79 5.07 -8.87 5.59
N ILE A 80 3.90 -8.24 5.76
CA ILE A 80 2.68 -8.91 6.24
C ILE A 80 2.29 -10.04 5.27
N VAL A 81 2.21 -9.72 3.98
CA VAL A 81 1.81 -10.64 2.93
C VAL A 81 2.80 -11.79 2.78
N GLN A 82 4.10 -11.52 2.84
CA GLN A 82 5.16 -12.52 2.74
C GLN A 82 5.08 -13.53 3.88
N GLN A 83 4.71 -13.12 5.09
CA GLN A 83 4.52 -14.04 6.22
C GLN A 83 3.32 -14.97 6.01
N ILE A 84 2.21 -14.46 5.45
CA ILE A 84 1.03 -15.27 5.12
C ILE A 84 1.39 -16.28 4.03
N TYR A 85 2.05 -15.82 2.96
CA TYR A 85 2.50 -16.65 1.86
C TYR A 85 3.46 -17.75 2.33
N TYR A 86 4.41 -17.41 3.20
CA TYR A 86 5.36 -18.37 3.77
C TYR A 86 4.64 -19.49 4.52
N ARG A 87 3.66 -19.17 5.38
CA ARG A 87 2.86 -20.17 6.11
C ARG A 87 2.07 -21.07 5.15
N TYR A 88 1.51 -20.52 4.08
CA TYR A 88 0.83 -21.30 3.04
C TYR A 88 1.78 -22.28 2.34
N ARG A 89 2.96 -21.80 1.92
CA ARG A 89 3.98 -22.64 1.26
C ARG A 89 4.52 -23.76 2.14
N GLN A 90 4.53 -23.57 3.46
CA GLN A 90 4.88 -24.60 4.44
C GLN A 90 3.72 -25.55 4.76
N GLY A 91 2.53 -25.35 4.18
CA GLY A 91 1.35 -26.17 4.45
C GLY A 91 0.70 -25.92 5.82
N LEU A 92 1.12 -24.86 6.54
CA LEU A 92 0.55 -24.46 7.83
C LEU A 92 -0.85 -23.83 7.68
N THR A 93 -1.20 -23.41 6.47
CA THR A 93 -2.55 -23.03 6.05
C THR A 93 -2.79 -23.57 4.64
N ARG A 94 -4.07 -23.83 4.30
CA ARG A 94 -4.48 -24.46 3.05
C ARG A 94 -5.41 -23.58 2.20
N ASP A 95 -5.62 -22.34 2.63
CA ASP A 95 -6.50 -21.42 1.91
C ASP A 95 -5.90 -21.08 0.53
N ALA A 96 -6.61 -21.45 -0.54
CA ALA A 96 -6.18 -21.24 -1.91
C ALA A 96 -5.97 -19.76 -2.26
N ARG A 97 -6.63 -18.83 -1.54
CA ARG A 97 -6.43 -17.38 -1.71
C ARG A 97 -5.00 -16.94 -1.42
N PHE A 98 -4.24 -17.72 -0.65
CA PHE A 98 -2.87 -17.39 -0.28
C PHE A 98 -1.83 -17.88 -1.29
N ALA A 99 -2.23 -18.67 -2.30
CA ALA A 99 -1.31 -19.26 -3.28
C ALA A 99 -0.55 -18.22 -4.11
N ASP A 100 -1.20 -17.09 -4.41
CA ASP A 100 -0.68 -16.06 -5.30
C ASP A 100 -0.11 -14.84 -4.56
N LEU A 101 -0.08 -14.86 -3.23
CA LEU A 101 0.38 -13.72 -2.43
C LEU A 101 1.86 -13.37 -2.66
N GLY A 102 2.68 -14.32 -3.12
CA GLY A 102 4.06 -14.01 -3.57
C GLY A 102 4.12 -13.01 -4.72
N LEU A 103 3.10 -12.95 -5.58
CA LEU A 103 3.01 -11.96 -6.66
C LEU A 103 2.81 -10.55 -6.10
N LEU A 104 2.03 -10.43 -5.01
CA LEU A 104 1.79 -9.15 -4.35
C LEU A 104 3.05 -8.61 -3.68
N VAL A 105 3.83 -9.49 -3.03
CA VAL A 105 5.12 -9.10 -2.44
C VAL A 105 6.03 -8.48 -3.51
N ALA A 106 6.13 -9.15 -4.67
CA ALA A 106 6.93 -8.63 -5.78
C ALA A 106 6.34 -7.33 -6.36
N ALA A 107 5.02 -7.20 -6.43
CA ALA A 107 4.35 -5.98 -6.89
C ALA A 107 4.64 -4.78 -5.95
N CYS A 108 4.58 -4.99 -4.64
CA CYS A 108 4.94 -3.98 -3.64
C CYS A 108 6.39 -3.51 -3.82
N GLY A 109 7.33 -4.45 -3.99
CA GLY A 109 8.74 -4.13 -4.24
C GLY A 109 8.95 -3.31 -5.52
N ARG A 110 8.29 -3.69 -6.63
CA ARG A 110 8.35 -2.93 -7.89
C ARG A 110 7.74 -1.54 -7.76
N ALA A 111 6.60 -1.41 -7.08
CA ALA A 111 5.97 -0.11 -6.87
C ALA A 111 6.85 0.81 -6.01
N ALA A 112 7.47 0.27 -4.95
CA ALA A 112 8.38 1.04 -4.09
C ALA A 112 9.61 1.51 -4.89
N GLY A 113 10.23 0.60 -5.66
CA GLY A 113 11.35 0.95 -6.54
C GLY A 113 11.00 2.06 -7.52
N ARG A 114 9.87 1.93 -8.24
CA ARG A 114 9.43 2.95 -9.20
C ARG A 114 9.08 4.28 -8.54
N ALA A 115 8.49 4.25 -7.35
CA ALA A 115 8.19 5.48 -6.60
C ALA A 115 9.47 6.23 -6.23
N ILE A 116 10.49 5.50 -5.76
CA ILE A 116 11.81 6.04 -5.44
C ILE A 116 12.49 6.60 -6.69
N GLU A 117 12.55 5.82 -7.78
CA GLU A 117 13.19 6.22 -9.04
C GLU A 117 12.55 7.47 -9.65
N LYS A 118 11.21 7.52 -9.65
CA LYS A 118 10.44 8.63 -10.25
C LYS A 118 10.19 9.79 -9.28
N LYS A 119 10.53 9.63 -8.00
CA LYS A 119 10.28 10.60 -6.92
C LYS A 119 8.82 11.06 -6.85
N ARG A 120 7.89 10.11 -6.97
CA ARG A 120 6.45 10.35 -6.86
C ARG A 120 5.73 9.10 -6.39
N ILE A 121 4.49 9.27 -5.96
CA ILE A 121 3.67 8.20 -5.38
C ILE A 121 2.53 7.77 -6.28
N ASP A 122 2.43 8.25 -7.50
CA ASP A 122 1.37 7.98 -8.47
C ASP A 122 1.96 7.86 -9.90
N ASP A 123 1.14 7.43 -10.86
CA ASP A 123 1.54 7.26 -12.27
C ASP A 123 2.87 6.50 -12.44
N LEU A 124 2.99 5.42 -11.68
CA LEU A 124 4.21 4.63 -11.56
C LEU A 124 4.46 3.69 -12.75
N GLY A 125 3.57 3.68 -13.76
CA GLY A 125 3.64 2.89 -15.00
C GLY A 125 5.05 2.57 -15.49
#